data_AF-A0A2E8J3C9-F1
#
_entry.id   AF-A0A2E8J3C9-F1
#
_cell.length_a   1.000
_cell.length_b   1.000
_cell.length_c   1.000
_cell.angle_alpha   90.00
_cell.angle_beta   90.00
_cell.angle_gamma   90.00
#
_symmetry.space_group_name_H-M   'P 1'
#
loop_
_entity.id
_entity.type
_entity.pdbx_description
1 polymer ?
#
loop_
_entity_poly.entity_id
_entity_poly.type
_entity_poly.pdbx_seq_one_letter_code
_entity_poly.pdbx_strand_id
1 'polypeptide(L)'
;MSSSSKPSYLGTLNAIVNGERKAFEFLDAWAMKTTNPDLSAMLKTVALREAEHAASFEKRMCELGYEFQEKKDPTFKKTMEIVLSNSDDAEKFEKLDIGLGGLDGEDRLLQLLADKNIDPHTGALLGRFIAEERDSDRLLQKAYQRTKGVGPAPEESVTLSDLQKQLARLTKIVSGLQDKPPKKKPKRRAVK
;
A
#
# COMPACT_ATOMS: atom_id res chain seq x y z
N MET A 1 7.97 42.16 6.79
CA MET A 1 7.63 40.90 6.09
C MET A 1 8.91 40.09 6.02
N SER A 2 9.03 39.03 6.83
CA SER A 2 10.26 38.22 6.84
C SER A 2 10.39 37.51 5.50
N SER A 3 11.51 37.67 4.82
CA SER A 3 11.83 36.96 3.58
C SER A 3 11.91 35.47 3.90
N SER A 4 10.83 34.73 3.65
CA SER A 4 10.83 33.28 3.84
C SER A 4 11.85 32.68 2.88
N SER A 5 12.98 32.22 3.41
CA SER A 5 13.97 31.47 2.66
C SER A 5 13.33 30.23 2.05
N LYS A 6 13.79 29.84 0.86
CA LYS A 6 13.33 28.63 0.17
C LYS A 6 13.32 27.41 1.11
N PRO A 7 12.19 26.71 1.28
CA PRO A 7 12.14 25.50 2.10
C PRO A 7 13.15 24.46 1.61
N SER A 8 13.93 23.88 2.53
CA SER A 8 14.96 22.89 2.22
C SER A 8 14.40 21.63 1.56
N TYR A 9 13.18 21.24 1.91
CA TYR A 9 12.47 20.08 1.38
C TYR A 9 11.78 20.32 0.02
N LEU A 10 11.80 21.54 -0.55
CA LEU A 10 11.09 21.81 -1.81
C LEU A 10 11.62 20.96 -2.97
N GLY A 11 12.94 20.69 -2.99
CA GLY A 11 13.54 19.80 -3.99
C GLY A 11 12.99 18.38 -3.92
N THR A 12 12.72 17.90 -2.71
CA THR A 12 12.09 16.60 -2.45
C THR A 12 10.66 16.56 -2.95
N LEU A 13 9.84 17.57 -2.63
CA LEU A 13 8.45 17.64 -3.12
C LEU A 13 8.39 17.62 -4.65
N ASN A 14 9.24 18.41 -5.31
CA ASN A 14 9.31 18.42 -6.77
C ASN A 14 9.78 17.08 -7.36
N ALA A 15 10.67 16.36 -6.66
CA ALA A 15 11.10 15.04 -7.08
C ALA A 15 9.97 14.02 -6.98
N ILE A 16 9.19 14.06 -5.89
CA ILE A 16 7.99 13.22 -5.72
C ILE A 16 7.03 13.48 -6.87
N VAL A 17 6.56 14.72 -7.10
CA VAL A 17 5.61 15.02 -8.20
C VAL A 17 6.09 14.50 -9.56
N ASN A 18 7.39 14.59 -9.85
CA ASN A 18 7.96 14.05 -11.09
C ASN A 18 7.94 12.51 -11.17
N GLY A 19 8.13 11.82 -10.06
CA GLY A 19 8.04 10.36 -9.97
C GLY A 19 6.59 9.91 -10.11
N GLU A 20 5.72 10.45 -9.26
CA GLU A 20 4.29 10.13 -9.18
C GLU A 20 3.56 10.28 -10.52
N ARG A 21 3.80 11.38 -11.26
CA ARG A 21 3.17 11.58 -12.58
C ARG A 21 3.56 10.49 -13.58
N LYS A 22 4.82 10.09 -13.59
CA LYS A 22 5.31 9.03 -14.48
C LYS A 22 4.79 7.67 -14.06
N ALA A 23 4.76 7.41 -12.75
CA ALA A 23 4.20 6.19 -12.18
C ALA A 23 2.73 6.03 -12.57
N PHE A 24 1.93 7.08 -12.42
CA PHE A 24 0.57 7.12 -12.93
C PHE A 24 0.51 6.76 -14.41
N GLU A 25 1.27 7.44 -15.26
CA GLU A 25 1.24 7.24 -16.71
C GLU A 25 1.53 5.78 -17.11
N PHE A 26 2.61 5.18 -16.61
CA PHE A 26 2.96 3.82 -17.03
C PHE A 26 2.07 2.76 -16.37
N LEU A 27 1.63 2.95 -15.12
CA LEU A 27 0.74 2.00 -14.45
C LEU A 27 -0.67 2.03 -15.07
N ASP A 28 -1.16 3.21 -15.44
CA ASP A 28 -2.45 3.36 -16.11
C ASP A 28 -2.42 2.74 -17.51
N ALA A 29 -1.35 3.02 -18.28
CA ALA A 29 -1.15 2.40 -19.58
C ALA A 29 -1.07 0.87 -19.48
N TRP A 30 -0.39 0.34 -18.46
CA TRP A 30 -0.32 -1.09 -18.22
C TRP A 30 -1.70 -1.66 -17.83
N ALA A 31 -2.43 -0.99 -16.93
CA ALA A 31 -3.77 -1.40 -16.52
C ALA A 31 -4.73 -1.50 -17.73
N MET A 32 -4.60 -0.62 -18.71
CA MET A 32 -5.39 -0.67 -19.96
C MET A 32 -4.90 -1.73 -20.95
N LYS A 33 -3.63 -2.16 -20.87
CA LYS A 33 -3.01 -3.10 -21.81
C LYS A 33 -3.18 -4.57 -21.40
N THR A 34 -3.17 -4.87 -20.10
CA THR A 34 -3.31 -6.26 -19.63
C THR A 34 -4.70 -6.82 -19.96
N THR A 35 -4.76 -8.12 -20.29
CA THR A 35 -6.02 -8.85 -20.48
C THR A 35 -6.55 -9.46 -19.19
N ASN A 36 -5.77 -9.42 -18.10
CA ASN A 36 -6.18 -9.93 -16.80
C ASN A 36 -6.98 -8.85 -16.03
N PRO A 37 -8.30 -9.01 -15.83
CA PRO A 37 -9.14 -7.98 -15.22
C PRO A 37 -8.77 -7.71 -13.75
N ASP A 38 -8.33 -8.73 -13.00
CA ASP A 38 -7.89 -8.56 -11.63
C ASP A 38 -6.61 -7.73 -11.55
N LEU A 39 -5.65 -8.03 -12.43
CA LEU A 39 -4.41 -7.26 -12.51
C LEU A 39 -4.68 -5.82 -12.95
N SER A 40 -5.56 -5.63 -13.95
CA SER A 40 -5.98 -4.31 -14.41
C SER A 40 -6.53 -3.48 -13.24
N ALA A 41 -7.41 -4.06 -12.41
CA ALA A 41 -7.97 -3.38 -11.24
C ALA A 41 -6.89 -3.03 -10.19
N MET A 42 -5.95 -3.94 -9.93
CA MET A 42 -4.85 -3.69 -8.99
C MET A 42 -3.93 -2.57 -9.46
N LEU A 43 -3.49 -2.62 -10.73
CA LEU A 43 -2.64 -1.59 -11.34
C LEU A 43 -3.37 -0.23 -11.38
N LYS A 44 -4.66 -0.22 -11.74
CA LYS A 44 -5.45 1.02 -11.77
C LYS A 44 -5.60 1.63 -10.37
N THR A 45 -5.71 0.80 -9.33
CA THR A 45 -5.75 1.27 -7.94
C THR A 45 -4.47 2.01 -7.57
N VAL A 46 -3.30 1.44 -7.89
CA VAL A 46 -2.02 2.10 -7.64
C VAL A 46 -1.90 3.35 -8.48
N ALA A 47 -2.16 3.29 -9.79
CA ALA A 47 -2.10 4.44 -10.69
C ALA A 47 -2.92 5.64 -10.17
N LEU A 48 -4.12 5.41 -9.64
CA LEU A 48 -4.94 6.48 -9.06
C LEU A 48 -4.32 7.10 -7.80
N ARG A 49 -3.59 6.32 -6.99
CA ARG A 49 -2.83 6.84 -5.85
C ARG A 49 -1.69 7.73 -6.32
N GLU A 50 -0.90 7.28 -7.30
CA GLU A 50 0.19 8.09 -7.86
C GLU A 50 -0.34 9.43 -8.42
N ALA A 51 -1.48 9.41 -9.13
CA ALA A 51 -2.12 10.63 -9.62
C ALA A 51 -2.54 11.57 -8.48
N GLU A 52 -3.09 11.00 -7.40
CA GLU A 52 -3.49 11.77 -6.23
C GLU A 52 -2.27 12.34 -5.48
N HIS A 53 -1.20 11.57 -5.34
CA HIS A 53 0.06 12.00 -4.75
C HIS A 53 0.66 13.16 -5.54
N ALA A 54 0.80 13.00 -6.86
CA ALA A 54 1.28 14.05 -7.75
C ALA A 54 0.50 15.36 -7.54
N ALA A 55 -0.83 15.30 -7.59
CA ALA A 55 -1.69 16.47 -7.42
C ALA A 55 -1.58 17.08 -6.01
N SER A 56 -1.49 16.24 -4.97
CA SER A 56 -1.41 16.68 -3.58
C SER A 56 -0.08 17.39 -3.28
N PHE A 57 1.04 16.84 -3.78
CA PHE A 57 2.36 17.44 -3.60
C PHE A 57 2.54 18.70 -4.45
N GLU A 58 2.03 18.73 -5.69
CA GLU A 58 2.02 19.94 -6.51
C GLU A 58 1.18 21.04 -5.87
N LYS A 59 -0.02 20.71 -5.37
CA LYS A 59 -0.84 21.64 -4.57
C LYS A 59 -0.05 22.19 -3.40
N ARG A 60 0.67 21.33 -2.66
CA ARG A 60 1.48 21.76 -1.51
C ARG A 60 2.61 22.71 -1.94
N MET A 61 3.25 22.47 -3.08
CA MET A 61 4.25 23.39 -3.63
C MET A 61 3.64 24.76 -3.95
N CYS A 62 2.44 24.79 -4.56
CA CYS A 62 1.72 26.03 -4.84
C CYS A 62 1.39 26.80 -3.55
N GLU A 63 0.94 26.11 -2.50
CA GLU A 63 0.68 26.71 -1.18
C GLU A 63 1.93 27.31 -0.53
N LEU A 64 3.11 26.76 -0.83
CA LEU A 64 4.41 27.27 -0.40
C LEU A 64 4.92 28.42 -1.30
N GLY A 65 4.20 28.78 -2.36
CA GLY A 65 4.58 29.83 -3.32
C GLY A 65 5.56 29.38 -4.39
N TYR A 66 5.60 28.08 -4.72
CA TYR A 66 6.51 27.51 -5.72
C TYR A 66 5.74 26.73 -6.79
N GLU A 67 6.24 26.81 -8.02
CA GLU A 67 5.69 26.08 -9.16
C GLU A 67 6.42 24.75 -9.38
N PHE A 68 5.68 23.77 -9.90
CA PHE A 68 6.24 22.51 -10.35
C PHE A 68 7.31 22.73 -11.44
N GLN A 69 8.43 22.03 -11.30
CA GLN A 69 9.54 22.01 -12.26
C GLN A 69 9.66 20.60 -12.84
N GLU A 70 9.23 20.45 -14.08
CA GLU A 70 9.32 19.17 -14.78
C GLU A 70 10.78 18.76 -14.98
N LYS A 71 11.07 17.49 -14.71
CA LYS A 71 12.35 16.85 -14.97
C LYS A 71 12.15 15.68 -15.92
N LYS A 72 12.84 15.77 -17.06
CA LYS A 72 12.91 14.66 -18.02
C LYS A 72 13.54 13.44 -17.36
N ASP A 73 12.90 12.30 -17.55
CA ASP A 73 13.46 11.00 -17.20
C ASP A 73 13.90 10.30 -18.50
N PRO A 74 15.21 10.07 -18.70
CA PRO A 74 15.71 9.46 -19.93
C PRO A 74 15.26 8.01 -20.11
N THR A 75 14.80 7.34 -19.04
CA THR A 75 14.39 5.94 -19.05
C THR A 75 12.88 5.77 -19.31
N PHE A 76 12.09 6.83 -19.12
CA PHE A 76 10.63 6.76 -19.19
C PHE A 76 10.10 6.22 -20.53
N LYS A 77 10.74 6.59 -21.64
CA LYS A 77 10.38 6.05 -22.96
C LYS A 77 10.49 4.52 -23.01
N LYS A 78 11.57 3.97 -22.45
CA LYS A 78 11.79 2.51 -22.38
C LYS A 78 10.76 1.84 -21.48
N THR A 79 10.40 2.47 -20.35
CA THR A 79 9.32 2.00 -19.48
C THR A 79 8.00 1.89 -20.25
N MET A 80 7.64 2.92 -21.01
CA MET A 80 6.43 2.93 -21.83
C MET A 80 6.46 1.85 -22.92
N GLU A 81 7.60 1.64 -23.57
CA GLU A 81 7.78 0.55 -24.54
C GLU A 81 7.54 -0.83 -23.90
N ILE A 82 8.00 -1.05 -22.66
CA ILE A 82 7.80 -2.32 -21.94
C ILE A 82 6.31 -2.51 -21.59
N VAL A 83 5.65 -1.53 -20.96
CA VAL A 83 4.26 -1.70 -20.51
C VAL A 83 3.28 -1.86 -21.67
N LEU A 84 3.53 -1.19 -22.81
CA LEU A 84 2.69 -1.27 -24.01
C LEU A 84 3.00 -2.49 -24.90
N SER A 85 4.10 -3.20 -24.64
CA SER A 85 4.47 -4.40 -25.39
C SER A 85 3.47 -5.55 -25.21
N ASN A 86 3.60 -6.56 -26.07
CA ASN A 86 2.84 -7.82 -25.99
C ASN A 86 3.52 -8.87 -25.10
N SER A 87 4.55 -8.50 -24.33
CA SER A 87 5.12 -9.36 -23.28
C SER A 87 4.04 -9.75 -22.27
N ASP A 88 4.20 -10.90 -21.64
CA ASP A 88 3.36 -11.28 -20.52
C ASP A 88 3.58 -10.35 -19.32
N ASP A 89 2.60 -10.28 -18.42
CA ASP A 89 2.65 -9.35 -17.29
C ASP A 89 3.77 -9.69 -16.30
N ALA A 90 4.12 -10.98 -16.15
CA ALA A 90 5.20 -11.39 -15.26
C ALA A 90 6.57 -10.89 -15.77
N GLU A 91 6.80 -10.97 -17.07
CA GLU A 91 7.98 -10.46 -17.76
C GLU A 91 8.06 -8.93 -17.66
N LYS A 92 6.93 -8.23 -17.68
CA LYS A 92 6.89 -6.77 -17.47
C LYS A 92 7.28 -6.40 -16.04
N PHE A 93 6.75 -7.09 -15.03
CA PHE A 93 7.17 -6.88 -13.63
C PHE A 93 8.68 -7.08 -13.46
N GLU A 94 9.23 -8.13 -14.08
CA GLU A 94 10.67 -8.43 -14.03
C GLU A 94 11.53 -7.37 -14.73
N LYS A 95 11.13 -6.95 -15.94
CA LYS A 95 11.87 -5.94 -16.71
C LYS A 95 11.86 -4.56 -16.05
N LEU A 96 10.82 -4.25 -15.27
CA LEU A 96 10.65 -2.97 -14.60
C LEU A 96 11.11 -2.98 -13.14
N ASP A 97 11.49 -4.14 -12.59
CA ASP A 97 11.84 -4.32 -11.19
C ASP A 97 10.71 -3.89 -10.22
N ILE A 98 9.45 -4.14 -10.61
CA ILE A 98 8.26 -3.76 -9.84
C ILE A 98 7.75 -4.98 -9.09
N GLY A 99 7.44 -4.83 -7.80
CA GLY A 99 6.86 -5.90 -6.98
C GLY A 99 7.81 -7.08 -6.70
N LEU A 100 9.10 -6.96 -7.04
CA LEU A 100 10.12 -8.00 -6.83
C LEU A 100 10.73 -7.97 -5.41
N GLY A 101 10.59 -6.86 -4.68
CA GLY A 101 11.17 -6.66 -3.36
C GLY A 101 10.45 -7.44 -2.25
N GLY A 102 11.21 -7.91 -1.26
CA GLY A 102 10.70 -8.37 0.04
C GLY A 102 10.68 -7.23 1.07
N LEU A 103 9.97 -7.42 2.18
CA LEU A 103 9.92 -6.46 3.31
C LEU A 103 11.25 -6.30 4.06
N ASP A 104 12.30 -7.00 3.64
CA ASP A 104 13.58 -7.06 4.33
C ASP A 104 14.51 -5.95 3.82
N GLY A 105 14.67 -4.90 4.63
CA GLY A 105 15.56 -3.78 4.34
C GLY A 105 15.26 -2.55 5.20
N GLU A 106 16.16 -1.55 5.15
CA GLU A 106 15.86 -0.24 5.71
C GLU A 106 14.76 0.45 4.89
N ASP A 107 13.74 0.95 5.59
CA ASP A 107 12.68 1.75 4.98
C ASP A 107 13.23 3.12 4.57
N ARG A 108 13.62 3.23 3.30
CA ARG A 108 14.17 4.45 2.72
C ARG A 108 13.16 5.59 2.64
N LEU A 109 11.86 5.31 2.68
CA LEU A 109 10.82 6.35 2.63
C LEU A 109 10.82 7.19 3.91
N LEU A 110 11.24 6.63 5.05
CA LEU A 110 11.37 7.39 6.29
C LEU A 110 12.41 8.52 6.19
N GLN A 111 13.38 8.42 5.27
CA GLN A 111 14.36 9.50 5.06
C GLN A 111 13.71 10.78 4.52
N LEU A 112 12.51 10.71 3.94
CA LEU A 112 11.74 11.89 3.54
C LEU A 112 11.39 12.78 4.75
N LEU A 113 11.35 12.21 5.96
CA LEU A 113 11.08 12.94 7.21
C LEU A 113 12.36 13.36 7.96
N ALA A 114 13.54 13.16 7.36
CA ALA A 114 14.81 13.49 8.02
C ALA A 114 15.06 15.01 8.16
N ASP A 115 14.43 15.83 7.32
CA ASP A 115 14.55 17.28 7.37
C ASP A 115 13.77 17.85 8.57
N LYS A 116 14.51 18.40 9.54
CA LYS A 116 13.97 18.95 10.79
C LYS A 116 13.22 20.28 10.61
N ASN A 117 13.25 20.87 9.42
CA ASN A 117 12.56 22.13 9.10
C ASN A 117 11.23 21.90 8.38
N ILE A 118 10.79 20.65 8.20
CA ILE A 118 9.49 20.32 7.63
C ILE A 118 8.38 20.95 8.46
N ASP A 119 7.50 21.71 7.81
CA ASP A 119 6.33 22.28 8.48
C ASP A 119 5.26 21.19 8.74
N PRO A 120 4.36 21.38 9.72
CA PRO A 120 3.38 20.34 10.09
C PRO A 120 2.48 19.84 8.95
N HIS A 121 2.11 20.70 7.99
CA HIS A 121 1.24 20.31 6.88
C HIS A 121 2.00 19.43 5.88
N THR A 122 3.23 19.82 5.55
CA THR A 122 4.11 19.02 4.69
C THR A 122 4.45 17.68 5.37
N GLY A 123 4.70 17.69 6.69
CA GLY A 123 4.97 16.47 7.45
C GLY A 123 3.77 15.50 7.47
N ALA A 124 2.55 16.01 7.64
CA ALA A 124 1.33 15.19 7.58
C ALA A 124 1.13 14.57 6.18
N LEU A 125 1.36 15.36 5.12
CA LEU A 125 1.27 14.88 3.73
C LEU A 125 2.31 13.78 3.45
N LEU A 126 3.57 13.99 3.85
CA LEU A 126 4.63 12.98 3.72
C LEU A 126 4.31 11.71 4.52
N GLY A 127 3.79 11.84 5.74
CA GLY A 127 3.40 10.69 6.55
C GLY A 127 2.31 9.84 5.89
N ARG A 128 1.29 10.49 5.30
CA ARG A 128 0.25 9.81 4.52
C ARG A 128 0.84 9.12 3.28
N PHE A 129 1.64 9.86 2.50
CA PHE A 129 2.32 9.36 1.32
C PHE A 129 3.09 8.06 1.64
N ILE A 130 3.96 8.09 2.65
CA ILE A 130 4.76 6.93 3.07
C ILE A 130 3.88 5.72 3.43
N ALA A 131 2.75 5.94 4.11
CA ALA A 131 1.84 4.85 4.47
C ALA A 131 1.17 4.23 3.24
N GLU A 132 0.77 5.06 2.28
CA GLU A 132 0.15 4.64 1.02
C GLU A 132 1.16 3.96 0.10
N GLU A 133 2.39 4.46 -0.01
CA GLU A 133 3.48 3.84 -0.79
C GLU A 133 3.75 2.41 -0.34
N ARG A 134 3.89 2.19 0.97
CA ARG A 134 4.07 0.83 1.51
C ARG A 134 2.90 -0.08 1.18
N ASP A 135 1.69 0.46 1.07
CA ASP A 135 0.51 -0.31 0.71
C ASP A 135 0.45 -0.60 -0.80
N SER A 136 0.79 0.38 -1.63
CA SER A 136 0.96 0.23 -3.08
C SER A 136 2.01 -0.83 -3.41
N ASP A 137 3.16 -0.83 -2.71
CA ASP A 137 4.19 -1.85 -2.83
C ASP A 137 3.67 -3.25 -2.52
N ARG A 138 2.96 -3.42 -1.39
CA ARG A 138 2.33 -4.71 -1.05
C ARG A 138 1.33 -5.15 -2.11
N LEU A 139 0.57 -4.21 -2.68
CA LEU A 139 -0.39 -4.49 -3.74
C LEU A 139 0.30 -4.93 -5.03
N LEU A 140 1.39 -4.26 -5.42
CA LEU A 140 2.20 -4.61 -6.60
C LEU A 140 2.93 -5.95 -6.42
N GLN A 141 3.45 -6.24 -5.22
CA GLN A 141 4.00 -7.57 -4.89
C GLN A 141 2.92 -8.64 -5.06
N LYS A 142 1.73 -8.44 -4.48
CA LYS A 142 0.60 -9.38 -4.64
C LYS A 142 0.21 -9.54 -6.12
N ALA A 143 0.24 -8.46 -6.90
CA ALA A 143 -0.05 -8.49 -8.33
C ALA A 143 0.98 -9.35 -9.07
N TYR A 144 2.27 -9.14 -8.81
CA TYR A 144 3.35 -9.94 -9.39
C TYR A 144 3.22 -11.43 -9.03
N GLN A 145 2.99 -11.77 -7.76
CA GLN A 145 2.82 -13.16 -7.34
C GLN A 145 1.65 -13.85 -8.07
N ARG A 146 0.53 -13.14 -8.28
CA ARG A 146 -0.60 -13.64 -9.08
C ARG A 146 -0.21 -13.93 -10.53
N THR A 147 0.63 -13.10 -11.15
CA THR A 147 1.12 -13.37 -12.53
C THR A 147 1.97 -14.65 -12.61
N LYS A 148 2.64 -15.02 -11.51
CA LYS A 148 3.43 -16.26 -11.41
C LYS A 148 2.60 -17.49 -11.06
N GLY A 149 1.28 -17.36 -10.88
CA GLY A 149 0.44 -18.44 -10.36
C GLY A 149 0.74 -18.76 -8.88
N VAL A 150 1.56 -17.94 -8.21
CA VAL A 150 1.76 -17.95 -6.77
C VAL A 150 0.62 -17.13 -6.19
N GLY A 151 -0.55 -17.75 -6.05
CA GLY A 151 -1.60 -17.15 -5.26
C GLY A 151 -1.09 -16.86 -3.84
N PRO A 152 -1.73 -15.95 -3.09
CA PRO A 152 -1.57 -16.02 -1.63
C PRO A 152 -1.78 -17.48 -1.23
N ALA A 153 -0.97 -18.00 -0.29
CA ALA A 153 -1.27 -19.29 0.33
C ALA A 153 -2.78 -19.32 0.53
N PRO A 154 -3.50 -20.31 -0.02
CA PRO A 154 -4.95 -20.25 -0.08
C PRO A 154 -5.40 -19.81 1.30
N GLU A 155 -6.13 -18.68 1.40
CA GLU A 155 -7.00 -18.53 2.56
C GLU A 155 -7.70 -19.87 2.60
N GLU A 156 -7.39 -20.69 3.63
CA GLU A 156 -7.95 -22.03 3.74
C GLU A 156 -9.41 -21.83 3.40
N SER A 157 -9.86 -22.39 2.27
CA SER A 157 -11.17 -22.05 1.75
C SER A 157 -12.13 -22.67 2.74
N VAL A 158 -12.49 -21.91 3.78
CA VAL A 158 -13.27 -22.40 4.89
C VAL A 158 -14.60 -22.71 4.26
N THR A 159 -14.85 -24.00 4.05
CA THR A 159 -16.07 -24.39 3.37
C THR A 159 -17.23 -24.12 4.32
N LEU A 160 -18.42 -24.02 3.77
CA LEU A 160 -19.64 -23.93 4.58
C LEU A 160 -19.74 -25.11 5.56
N SER A 161 -19.18 -26.27 5.20
CA SER A 161 -19.04 -27.45 6.07
C SER A 161 -18.08 -27.21 7.24
N ASP A 162 -16.96 -26.51 7.01
CA ASP A 162 -16.01 -26.19 8.08
C ASP A 162 -16.59 -25.17 9.07
N LEU A 163 -17.32 -24.17 8.57
CA LEU A 163 -18.09 -23.24 9.41
C LEU A 163 -19.15 -23.98 10.23
N GLN A 164 -19.88 -24.92 9.63
CA GLN A 164 -20.87 -25.74 10.33
C GLN A 164 -20.23 -26.57 11.45
N LYS A 165 -19.07 -27.20 11.20
CA LYS A 165 -18.34 -27.96 12.23
C LYS A 165 -17.87 -27.06 13.37
N GLN A 166 -17.34 -25.88 13.06
CA GLN A 166 -16.91 -24.92 14.09
C GLN A 166 -18.09 -24.42 14.92
N LEU A 167 -19.23 -24.11 14.28
CA LEU A 167 -20.45 -23.67 14.96
C LEU A 167 -21.02 -24.76 15.86
N ALA A 168 -21.05 -26.02 15.41
CA ALA A 168 -21.49 -27.16 16.21
C ALA A 168 -20.59 -27.37 17.45
N ARG A 169 -19.27 -27.23 17.27
CA ARG A 169 -18.30 -27.32 18.37
C ARG A 169 -18.50 -26.21 19.41
N LEU A 170 -18.66 -24.97 18.95
CA LEU A 170 -18.96 -23.81 19.81
C LEU A 170 -20.26 -24.01 20.58
N THR A 171 -21.32 -24.46 19.91
CA THR A 171 -22.62 -24.75 20.53
C THR A 171 -22.48 -25.76 21.67
N LYS A 172 -21.76 -26.86 21.43
CA LYS A 172 -21.51 -27.89 22.46
C LYS A 172 -20.74 -27.34 23.67
N ILE A 173 -19.75 -26.48 23.43
CA ILE A 173 -18.97 -25.85 24.51
C ILE A 173 -19.87 -24.93 25.35
N VAL A 174 -20.68 -24.10 24.70
CA VAL A 174 -21.59 -23.16 25.38
C VAL A 174 -22.63 -23.91 26.22
N SER A 175 -23.25 -24.96 25.68
CA SER A 175 -24.19 -25.80 26.45
C SER A 175 -23.50 -26.43 27.66
N GLY A 176 -22.30 -26.98 27.50
CA GLY A 176 -21.55 -27.55 28.63
C GLY A 176 -21.12 -26.52 29.70
N LEU A 177 -21.07 -25.24 29.37
CA LEU A 177 -20.85 -24.15 30.33
C LEU A 177 -22.14 -23.73 31.04
N GLN A 178 -23.28 -23.80 30.35
CA GLN A 178 -24.61 -23.51 30.91
C GLN A 178 -25.09 -24.64 31.85
N ASP A 179 -24.73 -25.89 31.55
CA ASP A 179 -25.13 -27.07 32.34
C ASP A 179 -24.26 -27.29 33.58
N LYS A 180 -23.20 -26.49 33.79
CA LYS A 180 -22.40 -26.59 35.01
C LYS A 180 -23.19 -26.06 36.20
N PRO A 181 -23.47 -26.89 37.22
CA PRO A 181 -24.18 -26.43 38.40
C PRO A 181 -23.34 -25.35 39.11
N PRO A 182 -23.98 -24.34 39.74
CA PRO A 182 -23.26 -23.28 40.43
C PRO A 182 -22.35 -23.88 41.50
N LYS A 183 -21.06 -23.47 41.51
CA LYS A 183 -20.09 -23.91 42.51
C LYS A 183 -20.68 -23.70 43.91
N LYS A 184 -20.91 -24.80 44.65
CA LYS A 184 -21.43 -24.74 46.03
C LYS A 184 -20.51 -23.87 46.88
N LYS A 185 -21.04 -22.79 47.45
CA LYS A 185 -20.30 -21.93 48.38
C LYS A 185 -19.83 -22.77 49.58
N PRO A 186 -18.58 -22.60 50.04
CA PRO A 186 -18.06 -23.36 51.17
C PRO A 186 -18.86 -23.02 52.43
N LYS A 187 -19.31 -24.07 53.15
CA LYS A 187 -20.04 -23.94 54.42
C LYS A 187 -19.13 -23.23 55.44
N ARG A 188 -19.54 -22.04 55.89
CA ARG A 188 -18.93 -21.38 57.05
C ARG A 188 -19.13 -22.28 58.27
N ARG A 189 -18.02 -22.74 58.88
CA ARG A 189 -18.05 -23.36 60.20
C ARG A 189 -18.47 -22.29 61.21
N ALA A 190 -19.55 -22.54 61.94
CA ALA A 190 -19.89 -21.78 63.14
C ALA A 190 -18.85 -22.12 64.22
N VAL A 191 -18.16 -21.10 64.73
CA VAL A 191 -17.31 -21.21 65.90
C VAL A 191 -18.17 -20.79 67.10
N LYS A 192 -18.30 -21.70 68.06
CA LYS A 192 -18.83 -21.44 69.40
C LYS A 192 -17.74 -20.79 70.25
#